data_AF-A0A2F0AEB9-F1
#
_entry.id   AF-A0A2F0AEB9-F1
#
_cell.length_a   1.000
_cell.length_b   1.000
_cell.length_c   1.000
_cell.angle_alpha   90.00
_cell.angle_beta   90.00
_cell.angle_gamma   90.00
#
_symmetry.space_group_name_H-M   'P 1'
#
loop_
_entity.id
_entity.type
_entity.pdbx_description
1 polymer ?
#
loop_
_entity_poly.entity_id
_entity_poly.type
_entity_poly.pdbx_seq_one_letter_code
_entity_poly.pdbx_strand_id
1 'polypeptide(L)'
;MGLGFSTLFEAKDILGTDSLSFANRFDLRSQAKDWFFEVIDVVDSYAEEKPLPDNLILDLNAGLAYTYSSLVLYNEFDPYMLTGSTEEFVANALNYSELVISDDSNYLFTYSPENINSNSLHLLRAQLFLQIEDYNQALQEILMIDSQSTNVNFKVNNNDIQNSYKIFLNGGFQGQDKHLFEMSSNGNGEFEIDKSLTPLFPCIDLVNETFSLTNNEIVECINSLNSIVYEYSFSMQVPNSINNNLVDEASCETSNLEWIEGVGCVDSWMYIEEQLEEEDCINNGFRNLLIENSDTLIVNSCFGTCLDC
;
A
#
# COMPACT_ATOMS: atom_id res chain seq x y z
N MET A 1 17.03 19.78 -18.31
CA MET A 1 16.35 18.47 -18.31
C MET A 1 17.22 17.35 -17.78
N GLY A 2 18.19 16.83 -18.55
CA GLY A 2 19.00 15.67 -18.10
C GLY A 2 19.73 15.88 -16.78
N LEU A 3 20.31 17.07 -16.56
CA LEU A 3 20.92 17.44 -15.28
C LEU A 3 19.88 17.43 -14.15
N GLY A 4 18.73 18.11 -14.30
CA GLY A 4 17.66 18.13 -13.31
C GLY A 4 17.22 16.73 -12.86
N PHE A 5 16.94 15.82 -13.80
CA PHE A 5 16.59 14.43 -13.46
C PHE A 5 17.74 13.65 -12.81
N SER A 6 18.96 13.78 -13.32
CA SER A 6 20.12 13.08 -12.76
C SER A 6 20.35 13.49 -11.30
N THR A 7 20.23 14.78 -11.01
CA THR A 7 20.37 15.34 -9.67
C THR A 7 19.24 14.88 -8.74
N LEU A 8 18.00 14.73 -9.24
CA LEU A 8 16.90 14.14 -8.46
C LEU A 8 17.18 12.67 -8.08
N PHE A 9 17.65 11.87 -9.02
CA PHE A 9 18.00 10.47 -8.74
C PHE A 9 19.19 10.37 -7.76
N GLU A 10 20.21 11.20 -7.93
CA GLU A 10 21.34 11.26 -7.00
C GLU A 10 20.89 11.63 -5.58
N ALA A 11 19.96 12.58 -5.44
CA ALA A 11 19.39 12.93 -4.14
C ALA A 11 18.60 11.76 -3.50
N LYS A 12 17.93 10.93 -4.32
CA LYS A 12 17.20 9.75 -3.85
C LYS A 12 18.14 8.67 -3.30
N ASP A 13 19.34 8.55 -3.86
CA ASP A 13 20.31 7.50 -3.50
C ASP A 13 21.09 7.81 -2.20
N ILE A 14 21.02 9.04 -1.67
CA ILE A 14 21.68 9.40 -0.41
C ILE A 14 20.91 8.83 0.79
N LEU A 15 21.47 7.78 1.38
CA LEU A 15 20.97 7.16 2.61
C LEU A 15 21.40 7.94 3.87
N GLY A 16 20.64 7.78 4.96
CA GLY A 16 21.00 8.31 6.29
C GLY A 16 20.24 9.57 6.70
N THR A 17 20.08 9.75 8.01
CA THR A 17 19.31 10.85 8.63
C THR A 17 20.18 11.89 9.33
N ASP A 18 21.49 11.81 9.16
CA ASP A 18 22.43 12.79 9.73
C ASP A 18 22.38 14.13 8.96
N SER A 19 22.92 15.18 9.59
CA SER A 19 22.87 16.54 9.06
C SER A 19 23.61 16.71 7.73
N LEU A 20 24.66 15.92 7.46
CA LEU A 20 25.40 16.00 6.20
C LEU A 20 24.59 15.36 5.07
N SER A 21 24.04 14.17 5.32
CA SER A 21 23.16 13.48 4.37
C SER A 21 21.92 14.33 4.03
N PHE A 22 21.35 15.00 5.04
CA PHE A 22 20.27 15.97 4.85
C PHE A 22 20.69 17.14 3.94
N ALA A 23 21.79 17.83 4.26
CA ALA A 23 22.25 18.99 3.49
C ALA A 23 22.55 18.64 2.02
N ASN A 24 23.20 17.48 1.79
CA ASN A 24 23.50 17.04 0.43
C ASN A 24 22.24 16.75 -0.39
N ARG A 25 21.22 16.10 0.21
CA ARG A 25 19.95 15.86 -0.50
C ARG A 25 19.23 17.15 -0.86
N PHE A 26 19.18 18.07 0.10
CA PHE A 26 18.57 19.38 -0.10
C PHE A 26 19.27 20.16 -1.23
N ASP A 27 20.60 20.24 -1.21
CA ASP A 27 21.37 20.97 -2.22
C ASP A 27 21.15 20.40 -3.62
N LEU A 28 21.09 19.07 -3.75
CA LEU A 28 20.80 18.41 -5.01
C LEU A 28 19.37 18.72 -5.49
N ARG A 29 18.36 18.62 -4.62
CA ARG A 29 16.97 18.92 -5.01
C ARG A 29 16.77 20.39 -5.36
N SER A 30 17.44 21.32 -4.66
CA SER A 30 17.42 22.73 -5.04
C SER A 30 18.10 22.97 -6.39
N GLN A 31 19.24 22.33 -6.65
CA GLN A 31 19.89 22.40 -7.97
C GLN A 31 19.00 21.83 -9.08
N ALA A 32 18.32 20.71 -8.83
CA ALA A 32 17.40 20.12 -9.78
C ALA A 32 16.27 21.11 -10.14
N LYS A 33 15.68 21.76 -9.14
CA LYS A 33 14.69 22.82 -9.32
C LYS A 33 15.21 23.91 -10.24
N ASP A 34 16.41 24.43 -9.96
CA ASP A 34 17.01 25.52 -10.74
C ASP A 34 17.24 25.07 -12.20
N TRP A 35 17.74 23.85 -12.41
CA TRP A 35 17.89 23.27 -13.76
C TRP A 35 16.58 23.11 -14.53
N PHE A 36 15.45 22.87 -13.85
CA PHE A 36 14.15 22.81 -14.49
C PHE A 36 13.61 24.21 -14.82
N PHE A 37 13.80 25.20 -13.95
CA PHE A 37 13.42 26.58 -14.26
C PHE A 37 14.24 27.18 -15.41
N GLU A 38 15.52 26.85 -15.53
CA GLU A 38 16.30 27.23 -16.72
C GLU A 38 15.70 26.65 -18.01
N VAL A 39 15.10 25.45 -17.96
CA VAL A 39 14.40 24.88 -19.12
C VAL A 39 13.13 25.66 -19.42
N ILE A 40 12.36 26.07 -18.40
CA ILE A 40 11.20 26.95 -18.59
C ILE A 40 11.61 28.23 -19.31
N ASP A 41 12.66 28.91 -18.85
CA ASP A 41 13.13 30.15 -19.46
C ASP A 41 13.52 29.95 -20.94
N VAL A 42 14.16 28.82 -21.26
CA VAL A 42 14.51 28.45 -22.64
C VAL A 42 13.26 28.14 -23.47
N VAL A 43 12.28 27.43 -22.91
CA VAL A 43 11.01 27.09 -23.58
C VAL A 43 10.18 28.35 -23.85
N ASP A 44 10.04 29.23 -22.86
CA ASP A 44 9.24 30.45 -22.96
C ASP A 44 9.85 31.47 -23.94
N SER A 45 11.19 31.47 -24.03
CA SER A 45 11.92 32.30 -25.00
C SER A 45 12.06 31.64 -26.38
N TYR A 46 11.59 30.41 -26.55
CA TYR A 46 11.70 29.66 -27.79
C TYR A 46 10.77 30.23 -28.86
N ALA A 47 11.36 30.88 -29.86
CA ALA A 47 10.65 31.51 -30.98
C ALA A 47 10.94 30.85 -32.34
N GLU A 48 11.58 29.67 -32.36
CA GLU A 48 11.99 29.01 -33.59
C GLU A 48 10.85 28.25 -34.29
N GLU A 49 11.00 27.98 -35.59
CA GLU A 49 10.00 27.27 -36.41
C GLU A 49 9.91 25.76 -36.10
N LYS A 50 10.94 25.17 -35.51
CA LYS A 50 10.95 23.73 -35.21
C LYS A 50 10.15 23.47 -33.95
N PRO A 51 9.17 22.55 -33.92
CA PRO A 51 8.45 22.23 -32.69
C PRO A 51 9.42 21.68 -31.64
N LEU A 52 9.15 22.00 -30.37
CA LEU A 52 9.79 21.35 -29.24
C LEU A 52 9.45 19.84 -29.25
N PRO A 53 10.29 18.97 -28.66
CA PRO A 53 9.97 17.56 -28.54
C PRO A 53 8.63 17.34 -27.83
N ASP A 54 7.82 16.42 -28.36
CA ASP A 54 6.41 16.23 -27.96
C ASP A 54 6.22 15.90 -26.46
N ASN A 55 7.24 15.39 -25.77
CA ASN A 55 7.21 15.08 -24.34
C ASN A 55 8.01 16.05 -23.47
N LEU A 56 8.68 17.06 -24.05
CA LEU A 56 9.59 17.93 -23.29
C LEU A 56 8.87 18.64 -22.14
N ILE A 57 7.66 19.14 -22.40
CA ILE A 57 6.86 19.87 -21.43
C ILE A 57 6.31 18.94 -20.35
N LEU A 58 5.86 17.73 -20.73
CA LEU A 58 5.41 16.71 -19.77
C LEU A 58 6.54 16.25 -18.87
N ASP A 59 7.70 15.93 -19.45
CA ASP A 59 8.90 15.56 -18.69
C ASP A 59 9.33 16.70 -17.74
N LEU A 60 9.23 17.95 -18.20
CA LEU A 60 9.57 19.12 -17.38
C LEU A 60 8.62 19.26 -16.19
N ASN A 61 7.31 19.19 -16.44
CA ASN A 61 6.30 19.26 -15.40
C ASN A 61 6.41 18.08 -14.43
N ALA A 62 6.69 16.87 -14.92
CA ALA A 62 6.96 15.72 -14.07
C ALA A 62 8.20 15.96 -13.19
N GLY A 63 9.30 16.45 -13.78
CA GLY A 63 10.51 16.80 -13.04
C GLY A 63 10.25 17.83 -11.93
N LEU A 64 9.49 18.88 -12.22
CA LEU A 64 9.10 19.89 -11.24
C LEU A 64 8.16 19.31 -10.17
N ALA A 65 7.17 18.51 -10.56
CA ALA A 65 6.28 17.84 -9.63
C ALA A 65 7.07 17.00 -8.61
N TYR A 66 8.01 16.17 -9.07
CA TYR A 66 8.87 15.37 -8.20
C TYR A 66 9.78 16.22 -7.32
N THR A 67 10.35 17.28 -7.88
CA THR A 67 11.22 18.20 -7.13
C THR A 67 10.46 18.84 -5.98
N TYR A 68 9.33 19.49 -6.26
CA TYR A 68 8.50 20.13 -5.24
C TYR A 68 7.94 19.11 -4.25
N SER A 69 7.51 17.92 -4.71
CA SER A 69 7.05 16.86 -3.81
C SER A 69 8.13 16.39 -2.86
N SER A 70 9.36 16.23 -3.35
CA SER A 70 10.50 15.80 -2.53
C SER A 70 10.88 16.84 -1.47
N LEU A 71 10.86 18.14 -1.82
CA LEU A 71 11.10 19.21 -0.87
C LEU A 71 10.05 19.22 0.25
N VAL A 72 8.79 18.89 -0.09
CA VAL A 72 7.71 18.79 0.89
C VAL A 72 7.86 17.57 1.80
N LEU A 73 7.86 16.38 1.21
CA LEU A 73 7.64 15.13 1.93
C LEU A 73 8.81 14.69 2.80
N TYR A 74 10.03 15.10 2.44
CA TYR A 74 11.23 14.74 3.20
C TYR A 74 11.57 15.75 4.30
N ASN A 75 10.64 16.65 4.63
CA ASN A 75 10.81 17.69 5.66
C ASN A 75 12.17 18.41 5.53
N GLU A 76 12.58 18.69 4.29
CA GLU A 76 13.81 19.45 4.02
C GLU A 76 13.60 20.96 4.20
N PHE A 77 12.46 21.33 4.78
CA PHE A 77 12.16 22.66 5.28
C PHE A 77 13.01 22.97 6.51
N ASP A 78 14.28 23.27 6.27
CA ASP A 78 14.91 24.30 7.09
C ASP A 78 14.24 25.64 6.68
N PRO A 79 13.43 26.28 7.54
CA PRO A 79 12.79 27.56 7.24
C PRO A 79 13.81 28.69 6.98
N TYR A 80 15.09 28.46 7.23
CA TYR A 80 16.18 29.37 6.89
C TYR A 80 16.78 29.12 5.49
N MET A 81 16.49 27.99 4.84
CA MET A 81 17.05 27.64 3.51
C MET A 81 16.07 27.82 2.34
N LEU A 82 14.76 27.82 2.56
CA LEU A 82 13.75 28.09 1.52
C LEU A 82 12.85 29.26 1.90
N THR A 83 12.55 30.12 0.93
CA THR A 83 11.52 31.15 1.03
C THR A 83 10.19 30.60 0.49
N GLY A 84 9.29 30.16 1.37
CA GLY A 84 7.94 29.71 1.01
C GLY A 84 7.28 28.91 2.14
N SER A 85 5.95 28.74 2.10
CA SER A 85 5.23 27.89 3.06
C SER A 85 5.06 26.47 2.53
N THR A 86 4.91 25.47 3.41
CA THR A 86 4.60 24.08 3.01
C THR A 86 3.39 24.03 2.07
N GLU A 87 2.34 24.80 2.34
CA GLU A 87 1.16 24.91 1.48
C GLU A 87 1.49 25.40 0.06
N GLU A 88 2.40 26.37 -0.08
CA GLU A 88 2.84 26.88 -1.39
C GLU A 88 3.61 25.81 -2.19
N PHE A 89 4.51 25.07 -1.53
CA PHE A 89 5.23 23.98 -2.19
C PHE A 89 4.30 22.82 -2.57
N VAL A 90 3.34 22.48 -1.70
CA VAL A 90 2.28 21.49 -2.00
C VAL A 90 1.47 21.95 -3.22
N ALA A 91 1.00 23.20 -3.24
CA ALA A 91 0.23 23.73 -4.35
C ALA A 91 1.00 23.69 -5.68
N ASN A 92 2.29 24.02 -5.66
CA ASN A 92 3.15 23.93 -6.84
C ASN A 92 3.32 22.48 -7.32
N ALA A 93 3.60 21.55 -6.41
CA ALA A 93 3.74 20.13 -6.76
C ALA A 93 2.45 19.55 -7.35
N LEU A 94 1.30 19.86 -6.75
CA LEU A 94 -0.02 19.46 -7.23
C LEU A 94 -0.31 20.08 -8.62
N ASN A 95 0.01 21.35 -8.83
CA ASN A 95 -0.20 22.02 -10.11
C ASN A 95 0.65 21.38 -11.23
N TYR A 96 1.94 21.15 -11.00
CA TYR A 96 2.79 20.54 -12.02
C TYR A 96 2.41 19.09 -12.31
N SER A 97 2.05 18.30 -11.29
CA SER A 97 1.57 16.93 -11.51
C SER A 97 0.24 16.89 -12.26
N GLU A 98 -0.67 17.84 -12.00
CA GLU A 98 -1.94 17.97 -12.73
C GLU A 98 -1.70 18.26 -14.22
N LEU A 99 -0.74 19.13 -14.55
CA LEU A 99 -0.37 19.42 -15.94
C LEU A 99 0.18 18.19 -16.68
N VAL A 100 0.66 17.17 -15.97
CA VAL A 100 1.07 15.89 -16.57
C VAL A 100 -0.12 14.96 -16.73
N ILE A 101 -0.83 14.67 -15.64
CA ILE A 101 -1.91 13.67 -15.61
C ILE A 101 -3.10 14.06 -16.49
N SER A 102 -3.42 15.35 -16.57
CA SER A 102 -4.53 15.86 -17.40
C SER A 102 -4.24 15.80 -18.90
N ASP A 103 -2.96 15.82 -19.30
CA ASP A 103 -2.54 15.75 -20.71
C ASP A 103 -2.26 14.30 -21.13
N ASP A 104 -1.61 13.51 -20.26
CA ASP A 104 -1.39 12.07 -20.45
C ASP A 104 -1.65 11.28 -19.16
N SER A 105 -2.83 10.65 -19.09
CA SER A 105 -3.21 9.82 -17.95
C SER A 105 -2.37 8.55 -17.81
N ASN A 106 -1.66 8.13 -18.86
CA ASN A 106 -0.78 6.95 -18.88
C ASN A 106 0.70 7.35 -19.04
N TYR A 107 1.04 8.57 -18.62
CA TYR A 107 2.38 9.12 -18.68
C TYR A 107 3.44 8.13 -18.15
N LEU A 108 4.49 7.97 -18.97
CA LEU A 108 5.65 7.13 -18.71
C LEU A 108 6.91 7.90 -19.08
N PHE A 109 7.74 8.18 -18.07
CA PHE A 109 9.00 8.86 -18.32
C PHE A 109 9.98 7.92 -19.02
N THR A 110 10.44 8.33 -20.21
CA THR A 110 11.20 7.45 -21.11
C THR A 110 12.48 6.88 -20.49
N TYR A 111 13.15 7.65 -19.62
CA TYR A 111 14.45 7.25 -19.06
C TYR A 111 14.34 6.49 -17.74
N SER A 112 13.17 6.47 -17.10
CA SER A 112 12.93 5.75 -15.84
C SER A 112 11.44 5.43 -15.67
N PRO A 113 10.85 4.62 -16.57
CA PRO A 113 9.40 4.38 -16.60
C PRO A 113 8.89 3.66 -15.34
N GLU A 114 9.74 2.89 -14.67
CA GLU A 114 9.40 2.18 -13.42
C GLU A 114 9.34 3.11 -12.20
N ASN A 115 10.03 4.26 -12.23
CA ASN A 115 10.10 5.19 -11.09
C ASN A 115 9.28 6.46 -11.29
N ILE A 116 9.07 6.86 -12.55
CA ILE A 116 8.40 8.10 -12.93
C ILE A 116 7.33 7.77 -13.99
N ASN A 117 6.10 7.66 -13.53
CA ASN A 117 4.90 7.35 -14.29
C ASN A 117 3.65 7.90 -13.59
N SER A 118 2.48 7.77 -14.22
CA SER A 118 1.19 8.21 -13.67
C SER A 118 0.90 7.67 -12.26
N ASN A 119 1.12 6.38 -12.01
CA ASN A 119 0.85 5.77 -10.70
C ASN A 119 1.70 6.41 -9.60
N SER A 120 2.98 6.60 -9.87
CA SER A 120 3.89 7.26 -8.93
C SER A 120 3.56 8.75 -8.73
N LEU A 121 3.00 9.43 -9.75
CA LEU A 121 2.50 10.80 -9.60
C LEU A 121 1.24 10.85 -8.73
N HIS A 122 0.28 9.93 -8.92
CA HIS A 122 -0.90 9.81 -8.06
C HIS A 122 -0.51 9.50 -6.61
N LEU A 123 0.46 8.61 -6.39
CA LEU A 123 0.99 8.35 -5.04
C LEU A 123 1.61 9.61 -4.41
N LEU A 124 2.43 10.37 -5.15
CA LEU A 124 3.01 11.62 -4.65
C LEU A 124 1.92 12.64 -4.31
N ARG A 125 0.91 12.79 -5.17
CA ARG A 125 -0.23 13.68 -4.93
C ARG A 125 -1.01 13.28 -3.67
N ALA A 126 -1.27 11.99 -3.49
CA ALA A 126 -1.91 11.48 -2.28
C ALA A 126 -1.11 11.85 -1.01
N GLN A 127 0.21 11.66 -1.04
CA GLN A 127 1.12 12.04 0.04
C GLN A 127 1.10 13.55 0.32
N LEU A 128 1.02 14.38 -0.72
CA LEU A 128 0.93 15.84 -0.59
C LEU A 128 -0.39 16.30 0.01
N PHE A 129 -1.51 15.70 -0.38
CA PHE A 129 -2.81 16.00 0.21
C PHE A 129 -2.84 15.68 1.71
N LEU A 130 -2.13 14.63 2.17
CA LEU A 130 -1.95 14.38 3.60
C LEU A 130 -1.22 15.51 4.32
N GLN A 131 -0.23 16.16 3.69
CA GLN A 131 0.52 17.27 4.30
C GLN A 131 -0.33 18.51 4.58
N ILE A 132 -1.45 18.65 3.88
CA ILE A 132 -2.43 19.73 4.07
C ILE A 132 -3.75 19.22 4.68
N GLU A 133 -3.72 18.01 5.26
CA GLU A 133 -4.85 17.37 5.94
C GLU A 133 -6.10 17.18 5.06
N ASP A 134 -5.94 17.09 3.73
CA ASP A 134 -7.04 16.81 2.78
C ASP A 134 -7.15 15.31 2.47
N TYR A 135 -7.63 14.55 3.44
CA TYR A 135 -7.76 13.08 3.35
C TYR A 135 -8.69 12.62 2.22
N ASN A 136 -9.70 13.43 1.87
CA ASN A 136 -10.64 13.08 0.80
C ASN A 136 -9.94 13.10 -0.55
N GLN A 137 -9.16 14.13 -0.84
CA GLN A 137 -8.39 14.19 -2.09
C GLN A 137 -7.28 13.14 -2.09
N ALA A 138 -6.62 12.90 -0.95
CA ALA A 138 -5.64 11.82 -0.83
C ALA A 138 -6.24 10.46 -1.24
N LEU A 139 -7.46 10.15 -0.77
CA LEU A 139 -8.17 8.94 -1.16
C LEU A 139 -8.53 8.90 -2.65
N GLN A 140 -8.99 10.01 -3.23
CA GLN A 140 -9.28 10.06 -4.67
C GLN A 140 -8.04 9.73 -5.50
N GLU A 141 -6.88 10.26 -5.15
CA GLU A 141 -5.62 9.98 -5.84
C GLU A 141 -5.21 8.51 -5.73
N ILE A 142 -5.39 7.88 -4.56
CA ILE A 142 -5.14 6.44 -4.37
C ILE A 142 -6.00 5.59 -5.31
N LEU A 143 -7.29 5.95 -5.47
CA LEU A 143 -8.22 5.22 -6.32
C LEU A 143 -7.89 5.34 -7.82
N MET A 144 -7.04 6.28 -8.21
CA MET A 144 -6.58 6.45 -9.59
C MET A 144 -5.31 5.64 -9.89
N ILE A 145 -4.65 5.04 -8.88
CA ILE A 145 -3.46 4.21 -9.09
C ILE A 145 -3.88 2.88 -9.73
N ASP A 146 -3.43 2.65 -10.96
CA ASP A 146 -3.64 1.38 -11.66
C ASP A 146 -2.64 0.34 -11.14
N SER A 147 -2.98 -0.32 -10.04
CA SER A 147 -2.18 -1.43 -9.52
C SER A 147 -2.59 -2.74 -10.19
N GLN A 148 -1.62 -3.48 -10.72
CA GLN A 148 -1.88 -4.87 -11.11
C GLN A 148 -2.31 -5.67 -9.87
N SER A 149 -3.46 -6.32 -9.95
CA SER A 149 -3.91 -7.24 -8.92
C SER A 149 -3.39 -8.64 -9.22
N THR A 150 -3.00 -9.35 -8.17
CA THR A 150 -2.66 -10.76 -8.22
C THR A 150 -3.71 -11.53 -7.46
N ASN A 151 -4.43 -12.42 -8.16
CA ASN A 151 -5.38 -13.30 -7.51
C ASN A 151 -4.60 -14.42 -6.80
N VAL A 152 -4.81 -14.56 -5.50
CA VAL A 152 -4.21 -15.58 -4.67
C VAL A 152 -5.31 -16.41 -4.04
N ASN A 153 -5.28 -17.72 -4.28
CA ASN A 153 -6.10 -18.70 -3.59
C ASN A 153 -5.28 -19.28 -2.44
N PHE A 154 -5.64 -18.92 -1.21
CA PHE A 154 -5.05 -19.50 -0.01
C PHE A 154 -5.83 -20.74 0.38
N LYS A 155 -5.16 -21.88 0.49
CA LYS A 155 -5.69 -23.15 0.97
C LYS A 155 -4.92 -23.58 2.20
N VAL A 156 -5.63 -23.81 3.29
CA VAL A 156 -5.05 -24.38 4.51
C VAL A 156 -5.75 -25.68 4.85
N ASN A 157 -4.95 -26.73 5.02
CA ASN A 157 -5.42 -28.00 5.54
C ASN A 157 -5.04 -28.10 7.02
N ASN A 158 -6.01 -28.50 7.83
CA ASN A 158 -5.78 -28.90 9.20
C ASN A 158 -6.58 -30.17 9.51
N ASN A 159 -5.86 -31.29 9.49
CA ASN A 159 -6.39 -32.63 9.73
C ASN A 159 -6.96 -32.85 11.14
N ASP A 160 -6.65 -31.96 12.10
CA ASP A 160 -7.03 -32.09 13.51
C ASP A 160 -8.24 -31.21 13.91
N ILE A 161 -8.91 -30.57 12.94
CA ILE A 161 -10.01 -29.63 13.22
C ILE A 161 -11.37 -30.32 13.35
N GLN A 162 -12.12 -29.90 14.37
CA GLN A 162 -13.56 -30.15 14.45
C GLN A 162 -14.32 -29.19 13.51
N ASN A 163 -15.40 -29.66 12.88
CA ASN A 163 -16.26 -28.84 12.00
C ASN A 163 -16.76 -27.52 12.62
N SER A 164 -16.64 -27.34 13.92
CA SER A 164 -17.04 -26.16 14.69
C SER A 164 -16.01 -25.03 14.71
N TYR A 165 -14.78 -25.25 14.24
CA TYR A 165 -13.74 -24.22 14.27
C TYR A 165 -13.77 -23.38 13.00
N LYS A 166 -13.53 -22.08 13.18
CA LYS A 166 -13.36 -21.14 12.07
C LYS A 166 -11.88 -20.86 11.90
N ILE A 167 -11.43 -20.81 10.64
CA ILE A 167 -10.06 -20.48 10.30
C ILE A 167 -10.05 -19.13 9.59
N PHE A 168 -9.02 -18.35 9.91
CA PHE A 168 -8.83 -17.02 9.37
C PHE A 168 -7.45 -16.89 8.76
N LEU A 169 -7.38 -16.21 7.62
CA LEU A 169 -6.17 -15.66 7.06
C LEU A 169 -5.92 -14.30 7.73
N ASN A 170 -4.80 -14.16 8.42
CA ASN A 170 -4.32 -12.88 8.92
C ASN A 170 -3.21 -12.38 8.00
N GLY A 171 -3.40 -11.27 7.28
CA GLY A 171 -2.39 -10.84 6.31
C GLY A 171 -2.46 -9.37 5.88
N GLY A 172 -1.36 -8.89 5.34
CA GLY A 172 -1.16 -7.51 4.87
C GLY A 172 0.25 -7.33 4.31
N PHE A 173 0.46 -6.33 3.44
CA PHE A 173 1.79 -6.07 2.89
C PHE A 173 2.76 -5.63 3.99
N GLN A 174 4.06 -5.90 3.77
CA GLN A 174 5.10 -5.47 4.70
C GLN A 174 5.00 -3.97 5.00
N GLY A 175 4.97 -3.63 6.29
CA GLY A 175 4.77 -2.25 6.76
C GLY A 175 3.30 -1.86 7.02
N GLN A 176 2.34 -2.78 6.81
CA GLN A 176 0.93 -2.61 7.16
C GLN A 176 0.52 -3.43 8.38
N ASP A 177 -0.53 -2.95 9.04
CA ASP A 177 -1.35 -3.74 9.93
C ASP A 177 -1.91 -4.97 9.19
N LYS A 178 -2.09 -6.06 9.94
CA LYS A 178 -2.59 -7.32 9.39
C LYS A 178 -4.10 -7.39 9.59
N HIS A 179 -4.78 -7.81 8.54
CA HIS A 179 -6.23 -7.90 8.52
C HIS A 179 -6.67 -9.35 8.57
N LEU A 180 -7.73 -9.58 9.34
CA LEU A 180 -8.28 -10.90 9.58
C LEU A 180 -9.41 -11.18 8.59
N PHE A 181 -9.30 -12.28 7.84
CA PHE A 181 -10.29 -12.71 6.85
C PHE A 181 -10.74 -14.14 7.15
N GLU A 182 -12.04 -14.33 7.37
CA GLU A 182 -12.61 -15.67 7.59
C GLU A 182 -12.52 -16.51 6.30
N MET A 183 -11.99 -17.74 6.44
CA MET A 183 -11.84 -18.68 5.34
C MET A 183 -13.06 -19.61 5.28
N SER A 184 -13.47 -19.97 4.06
CA SER A 184 -14.59 -20.88 3.84
C SER A 184 -14.14 -22.33 4.02
N SER A 185 -14.90 -23.13 4.79
CA SER A 185 -14.63 -24.56 4.91
C SER A 185 -15.20 -25.35 3.74
N ASN A 186 -14.38 -26.21 3.15
CA ASN A 186 -14.78 -27.12 2.07
C ASN A 186 -15.10 -28.54 2.56
N GLY A 187 -15.02 -28.76 3.88
CA GLY A 187 -15.10 -30.08 4.52
C GLY A 187 -13.74 -30.78 4.62
N ASN A 188 -13.68 -31.85 5.42
CA ASN A 188 -12.46 -32.65 5.66
C ASN A 188 -11.25 -31.87 6.23
N GLY A 189 -11.47 -30.77 6.95
CA GLY A 189 -10.39 -29.96 7.52
C GLY A 189 -9.70 -29.03 6.52
N GLU A 190 -10.25 -28.86 5.31
CA GLU A 190 -9.74 -27.93 4.30
C GLU A 190 -10.52 -26.61 4.34
N PHE A 191 -9.78 -25.51 4.30
CA PHE A 191 -10.31 -24.15 4.27
C PHE A 191 -9.66 -23.37 3.13
N GLU A 192 -10.44 -22.55 2.44
CA GLU A 192 -9.92 -21.70 1.37
C GLU A 192 -10.49 -20.27 1.37
N ILE A 193 -9.70 -19.35 0.84
CA ILE A 193 -10.13 -17.99 0.54
C ILE A 193 -9.42 -17.48 -0.71
N ASP A 194 -10.19 -16.90 -1.62
CA ASP A 194 -9.66 -16.16 -2.77
C ASP A 194 -9.49 -14.70 -2.40
N LYS A 195 -8.31 -14.14 -2.67
CA LYS A 195 -8.01 -12.72 -2.46
C LYS A 195 -7.37 -12.11 -3.70
N SER A 196 -7.85 -10.93 -4.09
CA SER A 196 -7.25 -10.11 -5.13
C SER A 196 -6.25 -9.15 -4.47
N LEU A 197 -5.02 -9.59 -4.30
CA LEU A 197 -3.99 -8.79 -3.64
C LEU A 197 -3.46 -7.73 -4.60
N THR A 198 -3.65 -6.47 -4.23
CA THR A 198 -2.96 -5.32 -4.84
C THR A 198 -1.95 -4.80 -3.82
N PRO A 199 -0.83 -4.18 -4.22
CA PRO A 199 0.00 -3.39 -3.30
C PRO A 199 -0.77 -2.29 -2.56
N LEU A 200 -1.99 -2.00 -3.04
CA LEU A 200 -3.00 -1.12 -2.45
C LEU A 200 -3.94 -1.83 -1.46
N PHE A 201 -3.75 -3.11 -1.16
CA PHE A 201 -4.44 -3.83 -0.09
C PHE A 201 -3.94 -3.28 1.25
N PRO A 202 -4.79 -3.05 2.27
CA PRO A 202 -6.24 -3.29 2.35
C PRO A 202 -7.11 -2.16 1.75
N CYS A 203 -6.50 -1.07 1.27
CA CYS A 203 -7.13 0.21 0.97
C CYS A 203 -8.23 0.15 -0.09
N ILE A 204 -7.98 -0.55 -1.20
CA ILE A 204 -9.00 -0.73 -2.26
C ILE A 204 -10.03 -1.79 -1.87
N ASP A 205 -9.60 -2.83 -1.14
CA ASP A 205 -10.47 -3.96 -0.80
C ASP A 205 -11.47 -3.60 0.31
N LEU A 206 -11.08 -2.81 1.31
CA LEU A 206 -11.99 -2.26 2.33
C LEU A 206 -12.99 -1.26 1.73
N VAL A 207 -12.56 -0.47 0.74
CA VAL A 207 -13.42 0.51 0.07
C VAL A 207 -14.47 -0.16 -0.82
N ASN A 208 -14.13 -1.27 -1.47
CA ASN A 208 -15.08 -2.07 -2.26
C ASN A 208 -16.14 -2.77 -1.40
N GLU A 209 -15.89 -3.01 -0.12
CA GLU A 209 -16.84 -3.61 0.83
C GLU A 209 -17.73 -2.58 1.56
N THR A 210 -17.90 -1.35 1.03
CA THR A 210 -18.71 -0.25 1.60
C THR A 210 -18.21 0.36 2.90
N PHE A 211 -16.98 0.07 3.33
CA PHE A 211 -16.37 0.72 4.49
C PHE A 211 -15.75 2.06 4.09
N SER A 212 -16.19 3.13 4.74
CA SER A 212 -15.49 4.42 4.68
C SER A 212 -14.20 4.30 5.49
N LEU A 213 -13.05 4.43 4.84
CA LEU A 213 -11.76 4.49 5.53
C LEU A 213 -11.71 5.70 6.47
N THR A 214 -11.16 5.50 7.66
CA THR A 214 -10.78 6.57 8.59
C THR A 214 -9.50 7.26 8.13
N ASN A 215 -9.25 8.47 8.63
CA ASN A 215 -8.04 9.23 8.29
C ASN A 215 -6.75 8.46 8.60
N ASN A 216 -6.71 7.65 9.66
CA ASN A 216 -5.54 6.86 10.02
C ASN A 216 -5.28 5.74 9.01
N GLU A 217 -6.35 5.04 8.58
CA GLU A 217 -6.25 4.00 7.56
C GLU A 217 -5.77 4.57 6.22
N ILE A 218 -6.21 5.79 5.85
CA ILE A 218 -5.70 6.48 4.65
C ILE A 218 -4.19 6.76 4.75
N VAL A 219 -3.69 7.13 5.93
CA VAL A 219 -2.24 7.36 6.15
C VAL A 219 -1.45 6.05 6.04
N GLU A 220 -1.93 4.97 6.66
CA GLU A 220 -1.30 3.64 6.57
C GLU A 220 -1.24 3.12 5.13
N CYS A 221 -2.34 3.31 4.39
CA CYS A 221 -2.43 3.00 2.98
C CYS A 221 -1.33 3.63 2.14
N ILE A 222 -1.09 4.92 2.35
CA ILE A 222 -0.11 5.67 1.57
C ILE A 222 1.33 5.24 1.90
N ASN A 223 1.61 4.88 3.15
CA ASN A 223 2.96 4.52 3.59
C ASN A 223 3.42 3.13 3.11
N SER A 224 2.48 2.27 2.72
CA SER A 224 2.72 0.85 2.44
C SER A 224 2.74 0.48 0.95
N LEU A 225 2.37 1.43 0.10
CA LEU A 225 2.25 1.33 -1.36
C LEU A 225 3.50 0.82 -2.11
N ASN A 226 4.66 0.80 -1.47
CA ASN A 226 5.93 0.40 -2.08
C ASN A 226 6.31 -1.08 -1.85
N SER A 227 5.54 -1.83 -1.08
CA SER A 227 5.88 -3.23 -0.78
C SER A 227 5.26 -4.19 -1.81
N ILE A 228 6.07 -5.14 -2.27
CA ILE A 228 5.63 -6.31 -3.07
C ILE A 228 5.59 -7.59 -2.24
N VAL A 229 5.88 -7.49 -0.93
CA VAL A 229 5.93 -8.63 -0.01
C VAL A 229 4.64 -8.64 0.80
N TYR A 230 3.82 -9.66 0.59
CA TYR A 230 2.63 -9.92 1.39
C TYR A 230 3.00 -10.82 2.58
N GLU A 231 2.79 -10.34 3.80
CA GLU A 231 3.07 -11.06 5.05
C GLU A 231 1.75 -11.66 5.55
N TYR A 232 1.73 -12.97 5.83
CA TYR A 232 0.53 -13.66 6.29
C TYR A 232 0.78 -14.77 7.32
N SER A 233 -0.26 -15.09 8.08
CA SER A 233 -0.34 -16.24 8.97
C SER A 233 -1.79 -16.71 9.09
N PHE A 234 -2.00 -17.91 9.59
CA PHE A 234 -3.33 -18.44 9.89
C PHE A 234 -3.65 -18.29 11.37
N SER A 235 -4.93 -18.11 11.69
CA SER A 235 -5.43 -18.21 13.06
C SER A 235 -6.72 -19.01 13.10
N MET A 236 -7.03 -19.53 14.27
CA MET A 236 -8.19 -20.37 14.50
C MET A 236 -9.03 -19.79 15.62
N GLN A 237 -10.33 -19.66 15.39
CA GLN A 237 -11.29 -19.33 16.43
C GLN A 237 -11.94 -20.62 16.93
N VAL A 238 -11.81 -20.87 18.23
CA VAL A 238 -12.38 -22.06 18.88
C VAL A 238 -13.30 -21.68 20.03
N PRO A 239 -14.33 -22.49 20.33
CA PRO A 239 -15.19 -22.26 21.49
C PRO A 239 -14.34 -22.29 22.77
N ASN A 240 -14.38 -21.20 23.54
CA ASN A 240 -13.68 -21.11 24.82
C ASN A 240 -14.59 -21.55 25.97
N SER A 241 -15.88 -21.28 25.88
CA SER A 241 -16.87 -21.75 26.84
C SER A 241 -18.23 -22.02 26.21
N ILE A 242 -19.00 -22.89 26.87
CA ILE A 242 -20.33 -23.33 26.45
C ILE A 242 -21.30 -22.99 27.57
N ASN A 243 -22.38 -22.30 27.23
CA ASN A 243 -23.45 -21.98 28.15
C ASN A 243 -24.36 -23.20 28.34
N ASN A 244 -24.05 -23.99 29.36
CA ASN A 244 -24.80 -25.20 29.70
C ASN A 244 -26.26 -24.94 30.15
N ASN A 245 -26.67 -23.70 30.37
CA ASN A 245 -28.06 -23.37 30.72
C ASN A 245 -28.97 -23.28 29.50
N LEU A 246 -28.40 -23.11 28.30
CA LEU A 246 -29.12 -23.01 27.04
C LEU A 246 -28.90 -24.32 26.27
N VAL A 247 -29.94 -25.16 26.26
CA VAL A 247 -29.87 -26.55 25.75
C VAL A 247 -30.47 -26.71 24.37
N ASP A 248 -31.00 -25.64 23.78
CA ASP A 248 -31.59 -25.62 22.46
C ASP A 248 -31.17 -24.38 21.67
N GLU A 249 -31.11 -24.53 20.34
CA GLU A 249 -30.71 -23.52 19.37
C GLU A 249 -31.52 -22.23 19.51
N ALA A 250 -32.84 -22.33 19.65
CA ALA A 250 -33.71 -21.15 19.75
C ALA A 250 -33.42 -20.32 21.02
N SER A 251 -33.19 -20.97 22.16
CA SER A 251 -32.79 -20.31 23.41
C SER A 251 -31.38 -19.68 23.32
N CYS A 252 -30.49 -20.29 22.53
CA CYS A 252 -29.15 -19.78 22.28
C CYS A 252 -29.17 -18.49 21.44
N GLU A 253 -29.84 -18.54 20.29
CA GLU A 253 -29.95 -17.41 19.36
C GLU A 253 -30.71 -16.23 19.98
N THR A 254 -31.75 -16.48 20.77
CA THR A 254 -32.47 -15.41 21.51
C THR A 254 -31.61 -14.71 22.55
N SER A 255 -30.50 -15.33 22.96
CA SER A 255 -29.49 -14.74 23.85
C SER A 255 -28.33 -14.08 23.07
N ASN A 256 -28.43 -13.96 21.74
CA ASN A 256 -27.38 -13.50 20.83
C ASN A 256 -26.07 -14.32 20.94
N LEU A 257 -26.21 -15.62 21.19
CA LEU A 257 -25.09 -16.56 21.24
C LEU A 257 -25.14 -17.48 20.01
N GLU A 258 -23.99 -18.06 19.66
CA GLU A 258 -23.86 -18.94 18.50
C GLU A 258 -24.11 -20.39 18.90
N TRP A 259 -25.09 -21.05 18.27
CA TRP A 259 -25.33 -22.48 18.45
C TRP A 259 -24.50 -23.28 17.47
N ILE A 260 -23.78 -24.29 17.97
CA ILE A 260 -23.02 -25.21 17.14
C ILE A 260 -23.53 -26.63 17.34
N GLU A 261 -23.95 -27.27 16.26
CA GLU A 261 -24.42 -28.66 16.30
C GLU A 261 -23.34 -29.60 16.85
N GLY A 262 -23.70 -30.39 17.86
CA GLY A 262 -22.78 -31.32 18.54
C GLY A 262 -21.88 -30.69 19.61
N VAL A 263 -21.83 -29.35 19.73
CA VAL A 263 -21.08 -28.63 20.78
C VAL A 263 -22.04 -27.97 21.77
N GLY A 264 -23.07 -27.27 21.29
CA GLY A 264 -24.04 -26.53 22.10
C GLY A 264 -23.92 -25.01 21.93
N CYS A 265 -24.44 -24.26 22.90
CA CYS A 265 -24.49 -22.80 22.85
C CYS A 265 -23.17 -22.17 23.31
N VAL A 266 -22.41 -21.56 22.39
CA VAL A 266 -21.10 -20.95 22.67
C VAL A 266 -21.30 -19.54 23.22
N ASP A 267 -20.82 -19.29 24.45
CA ASP A 267 -20.90 -17.97 25.10
C ASP A 267 -19.60 -17.17 25.07
N SER A 268 -18.46 -17.81 24.79
CA SER A 268 -17.23 -17.09 24.47
C SER A 268 -16.35 -17.86 23.51
N TRP A 269 -15.58 -17.08 22.75
CA TRP A 269 -14.62 -17.54 21.75
C TRP A 269 -13.20 -17.20 22.18
N MET A 270 -12.24 -18.03 21.80
CA MET A 270 -10.82 -17.71 21.88
C MET A 270 -10.19 -17.79 20.49
N TYR A 271 -9.18 -16.96 20.26
CA TYR A 271 -8.37 -17.00 19.06
C TYR A 271 -7.02 -17.63 19.38
N ILE A 272 -6.62 -18.57 18.53
CA ILE A 272 -5.33 -19.25 18.57
C ILE A 272 -4.61 -18.88 17.28
N GLU A 273 -3.60 -18.03 17.39
CA GLU A 273 -2.70 -17.75 16.29
C GLU A 273 -1.83 -18.99 16.02
N GLU A 274 -1.57 -19.29 14.75
CA GLU A 274 -0.67 -20.39 14.43
C GLU A 274 0.73 -20.13 15.01
N GLN A 275 1.32 -21.16 15.61
CA GLN A 275 2.72 -21.14 16.01
C GLN A 275 3.51 -21.96 14.99
N LEU A 276 4.35 -21.28 14.21
CA LEU A 276 5.19 -21.91 13.20
C LEU A 276 6.50 -22.37 13.85
N GLU A 277 6.76 -23.67 13.85
CA GLU A 277 7.86 -24.28 14.62
C GLU A 277 9.27 -24.09 14.01
N GLU A 278 9.38 -23.71 12.73
CA GLU A 278 10.66 -23.63 12.00
C GLU A 278 10.98 -22.20 11.51
N GLU A 279 12.18 -21.69 11.84
CA GLU A 279 12.65 -20.34 11.48
C GLU A 279 12.88 -20.16 9.96
N ASP A 280 12.91 -21.23 9.17
CA ASP A 280 13.31 -21.19 7.76
C ASP A 280 12.22 -20.67 6.80
N CYS A 281 10.94 -20.64 7.20
CA CYS A 281 9.83 -20.17 6.36
C CYS A 281 9.20 -18.84 6.83
N ILE A 282 9.74 -18.23 7.88
CA ILE A 282 9.14 -17.10 8.57
C ILE A 282 10.08 -15.90 8.51
N ASN A 283 9.55 -14.72 8.20
CA ASN A 283 10.24 -13.46 8.38
C ASN A 283 9.39 -12.57 9.30
N ASN A 284 9.98 -12.10 10.40
CA ASN A 284 9.28 -11.29 11.43
C ASN A 284 7.98 -11.93 11.99
N GLY A 285 7.90 -13.25 12.09
CA GLY A 285 6.72 -13.95 12.61
C GLY A 285 5.63 -14.25 11.57
N PHE A 286 5.82 -13.88 10.30
CA PHE A 286 4.89 -14.13 9.20
C PHE A 286 5.52 -14.95 8.08
N ARG A 287 4.69 -15.65 7.32
CA ARG A 287 5.05 -16.20 6.02
C ARG A 287 5.09 -15.07 5.00
N ASN A 288 6.03 -15.11 4.07
CA ASN A 288 6.16 -14.10 3.03
C ASN A 288 5.75 -14.66 1.67
N LEU A 289 4.89 -13.93 0.97
CA LEU A 289 4.53 -14.18 -0.42
C LEU A 289 5.01 -12.99 -1.26
N LEU A 290 5.85 -13.27 -2.25
CA LEU A 290 6.28 -12.27 -3.23
C LEU A 290 5.21 -12.15 -4.32
N ILE A 291 4.67 -10.95 -4.47
CA ILE A 291 3.68 -10.63 -5.49
C ILE A 291 4.42 -10.11 -6.72
N GLU A 292 4.79 -11.04 -7.62
CA GLU A 292 5.32 -10.74 -8.95
C GLU A 292 4.22 -11.01 -9.98
N ASN A 293 3.95 -10.03 -10.85
CA ASN A 293 2.77 -10.00 -11.72
C ASN A 293 2.54 -11.24 -12.61
N SER A 294 1.25 -11.43 -12.93
CA SER A 294 0.63 -12.00 -14.16
C SER A 294 -0.12 -13.34 -14.08
N ASP A 295 -0.03 -14.11 -13.00
CA ASP A 295 -0.77 -15.37 -12.87
C ASP A 295 -1.54 -15.50 -11.54
N THR A 296 -2.57 -16.35 -11.54
CA THR A 296 -3.25 -16.73 -10.29
C THR A 296 -2.32 -17.62 -9.48
N LEU A 297 -2.02 -17.21 -8.25
CA LEU A 297 -1.20 -17.96 -7.32
C LEU A 297 -2.08 -18.87 -6.46
N ILE A 298 -1.61 -20.09 -6.21
CA ILE A 298 -2.23 -21.00 -5.25
C ILE A 298 -1.22 -21.23 -4.14
N VAL A 299 -1.60 -20.89 -2.92
CA VAL A 299 -0.81 -21.10 -1.71
C VAL A 299 -1.45 -22.26 -0.96
N ASN A 300 -0.77 -23.41 -0.94
CA ASN A 300 -1.17 -24.53 -0.09
C ASN A 300 -0.36 -24.49 1.20
N SER A 301 -0.98 -24.76 2.33
CA SER A 301 -0.28 -24.78 3.62
C SER A 301 -0.96 -25.75 4.58
N CYS A 302 -0.18 -26.34 5.48
CA CYS A 302 -0.76 -26.97 6.67
C CYS A 302 -0.70 -26.01 7.85
N PHE A 303 -1.79 -25.91 8.62
CA PHE A 303 -1.87 -25.04 9.78
C PHE A 303 -0.74 -25.34 10.78
N GLY A 304 0.02 -24.32 11.20
CA GLY A 304 1.10 -24.49 12.17
C GLY A 304 2.37 -25.15 11.64
N THR A 305 2.49 -25.40 10.33
CA THR A 305 3.72 -26.00 9.76
C THR A 305 4.25 -25.22 8.56
N CYS A 306 5.56 -25.24 8.34
CA CYS A 306 6.20 -24.69 7.15
C CYS A 306 6.08 -25.58 5.90
N LEU A 307 5.44 -26.75 6.02
CA LEU A 307 5.32 -27.71 4.93
C LEU A 307 4.02 -27.49 4.14
N ASP A 308 4.12 -27.73 2.83
CA ASP A 308 2.94 -27.82 1.96
C ASP A 308 2.14 -29.08 2.32
N CYS A 309 0.82 -28.89 2.33
CA CYS A 309 -0.19 -29.95 2.19
C CYS A 309 -0.54 -30.06 0.69
#